data_AF-A0A7C2TC50-F1
#
_entry.id   AF-A0A7C2TC50-F1
#
_cell.length_a   1.000
_cell.length_b   1.000
_cell.length_c   1.000
_cell.angle_alpha   90.00
_cell.angle_beta   90.00
_cell.angle_gamma   90.00
#
_symmetry.space_group_name_H-M   'P 1'
#
loop_
_entity.id
_entity.type
_entity.pdbx_description
1 polymer ?
#
loop_
_entity_poly.entity_id
_entity_poly.type
_entity_poly.pdbx_seq_one_letter_code
_entity_poly.pdbx_strand_id
1 'polypeptide(L)'
;MAFHQLVEASRYTLTLTGTYFGGKSTSIFWLMHRLNPAVRSDFAFHDELRWAGAYGVLESVRKRRASDESSEEDGTFTGNRRYREQAREIPGVSPAIITRLLHNSIFLNLKDLGVELPPYTEEVVELDMDSSHGRQYRGMESILRHMARRDQRYLSLWLQWALSRPNSAFRDEVVAANHASVPINVLEALAREMLENTTTEDPLETHAAQTLLEAARLAQSAAARREKETLVKVPLMPLEAVVDQFGLLPKESWLSSFCKAEKARGRRTLVYVRQTGTRDIQDRLENVLKQSGVQAITLYGSVNPRRRERWIEDHDYADVLITNPRLVQTGLDLVSFHTVVFYEPEYSLVRRMAA
;
A
#
# COMPACT_ATOMS: atom_id res chain seq x y z
N MET A 1 12.90 19.09 14.67
CA MET A 1 13.49 20.05 15.63
C MET A 1 12.50 20.47 16.72
N ALA A 2 11.25 20.81 16.39
CA ALA A 2 10.25 21.26 17.37
C ALA A 2 10.06 20.33 18.59
N PHE A 3 9.93 19.01 18.38
CA PHE A 3 9.72 18.07 19.49
C PHE A 3 10.90 18.01 20.48
N HIS A 4 12.14 18.05 19.98
CA HIS A 4 13.31 17.96 20.86
C HIS A 4 13.45 19.18 21.77
N GLN A 5 13.21 20.38 21.20
CA GLN A 5 13.22 21.63 21.94
C GLN A 5 12.13 21.66 23.02
N LEU A 6 10.96 21.09 22.74
CA LEU A 6 9.88 20.91 23.73
C LEU A 6 10.30 20.01 24.89
N VAL A 7 10.99 18.89 24.60
CA VAL A 7 11.53 18.00 25.63
C VAL A 7 12.57 18.73 26.48
N GLU A 8 13.50 19.46 25.87
CA GLU A 8 14.56 20.18 26.60
C GLU A 8 14.04 21.38 27.41
N ALA A 9 12.95 22.02 26.95
CA ALA A 9 12.34 23.15 27.65
C ALA A 9 11.40 22.73 28.79
N SER A 10 11.02 21.44 28.87
CA SER A 10 10.09 20.93 29.89
C SER A 10 10.82 20.10 30.94
N ARG A 11 10.47 20.30 32.22
CA ARG A 11 11.07 19.53 33.33
C ARG A 11 10.59 18.07 33.34
N TYR A 12 9.36 17.84 32.89
CA TYR A 12 8.74 16.52 32.81
C TYR A 12 8.10 16.36 31.43
N THR A 13 8.37 15.23 30.78
CA THR A 13 7.79 14.89 29.48
C THR A 13 7.16 13.50 29.57
N LEU A 14 5.88 13.41 29.22
CA LEU A 14 5.19 12.14 29.00
C LEU A 14 4.85 12.02 27.52
N THR A 15 5.28 10.92 26.88
CA THR A 15 4.98 10.64 25.48
C THR A 15 3.99 9.49 25.37
N LEU A 16 2.92 9.69 24.61
CA LEU A 16 1.93 8.67 24.32
C LEU A 16 2.12 8.18 22.88
N THR A 17 2.12 6.87 22.68
CA THR A 17 2.12 6.24 21.36
C THR A 17 1.32 4.95 21.39
N GLY A 18 0.49 4.71 20.37
CA GLY A 18 -0.23 3.45 20.20
C GLY A 18 0.66 2.34 19.64
N THR A 19 1.83 2.67 19.10
CA THR A 19 2.80 1.66 18.62
C THR A 19 4.21 2.16 18.83
N TYR A 20 5.00 1.40 19.59
CA TYR A 20 6.37 1.77 19.94
C TYR A 20 7.38 1.49 18.80
N PHE A 21 7.07 0.50 17.94
CA PHE A 21 7.94 0.05 16.85
C PHE A 21 7.25 0.05 15.49
N GLY A 22 7.93 0.54 14.46
CA GLY A 22 7.48 0.54 13.07
C GLY A 22 8.02 -0.64 12.24
N GLY A 23 8.50 -1.70 12.88
CA GLY A 23 9.06 -2.90 12.26
C GLY A 23 10.59 -2.92 12.10
N LYS A 24 11.25 -1.77 12.03
CA LYS A 24 12.72 -1.65 12.06
C LYS A 24 13.20 -1.06 13.38
N SER A 25 14.40 -1.40 13.82
CA SER A 25 14.96 -0.81 15.05
C SER A 25 15.22 0.69 14.90
N THR A 26 15.57 1.14 13.70
CA THR A 26 15.79 2.57 13.42
C THR A 26 14.52 3.41 13.55
N SER A 27 13.33 2.82 13.45
CA SER A 27 12.08 3.59 13.58
C SER A 27 11.97 4.29 14.92
N ILE A 28 12.57 3.72 15.97
CA ILE A 28 12.53 4.28 17.33
C ILE A 28 13.79 5.06 17.71
N PHE A 29 14.88 4.90 16.95
CA PHE A 29 16.18 5.49 17.27
C PHE A 29 16.08 7.00 17.53
N TRP A 30 15.49 7.76 16.61
CA TRP A 30 15.40 9.22 16.77
C TRP A 30 14.44 9.66 17.87
N LEU A 31 13.47 8.83 18.24
CA LEU A 31 12.60 9.10 19.38
C LEU A 31 13.40 8.92 20.68
N MET A 32 14.12 7.80 20.79
CA MET A 32 14.96 7.49 21.95
C MET A 32 16.14 8.46 22.10
N HIS A 33 16.76 8.87 21.01
CA HIS A 33 17.80 9.89 21.03
C HIS A 33 17.26 11.23 21.53
N ARG A 34 15.97 11.53 21.38
CA ARG A 34 15.40 12.79 21.91
C ARG A 34 14.95 12.68 23.37
N LEU A 35 14.50 11.49 23.80
CA LEU A 35 13.92 11.26 25.12
C LEU A 35 14.92 10.75 26.16
N ASN A 36 15.87 9.91 25.75
CA ASN A 36 16.78 9.21 26.65
C ASN A 36 18.20 9.80 26.55
N PRO A 37 18.70 10.50 27.58
CA PRO A 37 20.07 11.02 27.61
C PRO A 37 21.14 9.94 27.43
N ALA A 38 20.92 8.71 27.92
CA ALA A 38 21.88 7.62 27.77
C ALA A 38 22.06 7.21 26.30
N VAL A 39 20.98 7.26 25.50
CA VAL A 39 21.07 6.95 24.07
C VAL A 39 21.84 8.03 23.32
N ARG A 40 21.69 9.31 23.69
CA ARG A 40 22.51 10.42 23.14
C ARG A 40 23.98 10.31 23.48
N SER A 41 24.29 9.77 24.66
CA SER A 41 25.68 9.55 25.09
C SER A 41 26.34 8.45 24.28
N ASP A 42 25.59 7.39 23.95
CA ASP A 42 26.15 6.19 23.31
C ASP A 42 26.16 6.25 21.77
N PHE A 43 25.24 7.02 21.18
CA PHE A 43 25.03 7.13 19.73
C PHE A 43 24.86 8.59 19.30
N ALA A 44 25.58 9.01 18.26
CA ALA A 44 25.38 10.31 17.63
C ALA A 44 24.06 10.34 16.83
N PHE A 45 23.56 11.54 16.49
CA PHE A 45 22.26 11.68 15.79
C PHE A 45 22.18 10.96 14.43
N HIS A 46 23.33 10.75 13.76
CA HIS A 46 23.47 10.07 12.46
C HIS A 46 24.08 8.66 12.59
N ASP A 47 24.03 8.05 13.78
CA ASP A 47 24.53 6.70 14.03
C ASP A 47 23.45 5.62 13.81
N GLU A 48 22.51 5.81 12.87
CA GLU A 48 21.41 4.86 12.67
C GLU A 48 21.88 3.44 12.31
N LEU A 49 22.97 3.32 11.54
CA LEU A 49 23.57 2.03 11.17
C LEU A 49 24.22 1.33 12.37
N ARG A 50 24.85 2.10 13.26
CA ARG A 50 25.47 1.58 14.49
C ARG A 50 24.40 1.15 15.48
N TRP A 51 23.31 1.92 15.58
CA TRP A 51 22.12 1.54 16.34
C TRP A 51 21.51 0.24 15.80
N ALA A 52 21.31 0.15 14.48
CA ALA A 52 20.78 -1.06 13.84
C ALA A 52 21.70 -2.28 14.02
N GLY A 53 23.02 -2.08 14.10
CA GLY A 53 23.97 -3.15 14.43
C GLY A 53 23.84 -3.67 15.86
N ALA A 54 23.49 -2.80 16.82
CA ALA A 54 23.33 -3.18 18.22
C ALA A 54 21.92 -3.72 18.53
N TYR A 55 20.89 -3.15 17.92
CA TYR A 55 19.49 -3.38 18.30
C TYR A 55 18.58 -3.79 17.14
N GLY A 56 19.07 -3.84 15.91
CA GLY A 56 18.31 -4.22 14.71
C GLY A 56 18.84 -5.49 14.06
N VAL A 57 18.37 -5.75 12.84
CA VAL A 57 18.84 -6.85 12.00
C VAL A 57 19.43 -6.27 10.73
N LEU A 58 20.70 -6.58 10.47
CA LEU A 58 21.44 -6.10 9.31
C LEU A 58 21.67 -7.26 8.32
N GLU A 59 21.31 -7.02 7.06
CA GLU A 59 21.67 -7.88 5.94
C GLU A 59 22.92 -7.32 5.25
N SER A 60 23.97 -8.12 5.12
CA SER A 60 25.20 -7.76 4.40
C SER A 60 25.37 -8.61 3.15
N VAL A 61 25.38 -8.00 1.97
CA VAL A 61 25.65 -8.72 0.71
C VAL A 61 27.16 -8.70 0.45
N ARG A 62 27.82 -9.84 0.64
CA ARG A 62 29.21 -10.03 0.22
C ARG A 62 29.22 -10.59 -1.20
N LYS A 63 29.54 -9.75 -2.20
CA LYS A 63 29.89 -10.26 -3.53
C LYS A 63 31.27 -10.91 -3.41
N ARG A 64 31.41 -12.18 -3.82
CA ARG A 64 32.72 -12.82 -4.05
C ARG A 64 32.88 -12.89 -5.56
N ARG A 65 33.99 -12.40 -6.13
CA ARG A 65 34.31 -12.71 -7.53
C ARG A 65 34.64 -14.20 -7.60
N ALA A 66 33.86 -14.95 -8.38
CA ALA A 66 34.19 -16.31 -8.75
C ALA A 66 35.23 -16.28 -9.89
N SER A 67 36.46 -15.87 -9.55
CA SER A 67 37.64 -16.02 -10.40
C SER A 67 38.86 -15.71 -9.54
N ASP A 68 39.30 -16.70 -8.77
CA ASP A 68 40.70 -16.98 -8.40
C ASP A 68 40.70 -18.03 -7.28
N GLU A 69 40.70 -19.30 -7.68
CA GLU A 69 41.05 -20.43 -6.81
C GLU A 69 42.58 -20.60 -6.66
N SER A 70 43.36 -19.55 -6.92
CA SER A 70 44.82 -19.61 -6.82
C SER A 70 45.45 -18.30 -6.35
N SER A 71 45.12 -17.87 -5.13
CA SER A 71 45.95 -16.89 -4.39
C SER A 71 45.70 -16.99 -2.88
N GLU A 72 46.12 -18.10 -2.28
CA GLU A 72 46.45 -18.15 -0.85
C GLU A 72 47.83 -17.53 -0.58
N GLU A 73 48.09 -16.33 -1.10
CA GLU A 73 49.22 -15.48 -0.72
C GLU A 73 49.12 -14.19 -1.53
N ASP A 74 48.37 -13.20 -1.05
CA ASP A 74 48.76 -11.83 -1.38
C ASP A 74 48.47 -10.90 -0.20
N GLY A 75 49.54 -10.65 0.54
CA GLY A 75 49.60 -9.76 1.67
C GLY A 75 49.78 -8.31 1.25
N THR A 76 48.95 -7.46 1.86
CA THR A 76 49.39 -6.21 2.48
C THR A 76 49.62 -4.95 1.61
N PHE A 77 49.63 -5.00 0.27
CA PHE A 77 50.07 -3.81 -0.51
C PHE A 77 49.13 -3.20 -1.58
N THR A 78 47.89 -3.64 -1.75
CA THR A 78 46.96 -2.97 -2.68
C THR A 78 45.75 -2.38 -1.95
N GLY A 79 45.58 -1.06 -2.06
CA GLY A 79 44.48 -0.27 -1.48
C GLY A 79 43.07 -0.59 -2.03
N ASN A 80 42.85 -1.78 -2.59
CA ASN A 80 41.60 -2.24 -3.17
C ASN A 80 40.66 -2.92 -2.16
N ARG A 81 41.02 -2.97 -0.87
CA ARG A 81 40.15 -3.46 0.21
C ARG A 81 39.13 -2.40 0.66
N ARG A 82 38.49 -1.69 -0.27
CA ARG A 82 37.19 -1.05 -0.02
C ARG A 82 36.11 -1.89 -0.69
N TYR A 83 35.96 -3.12 -0.20
CA TYR A 83 34.68 -3.79 -0.35
C TYR A 83 33.66 -2.93 0.40
N ARG A 84 32.75 -2.29 -0.34
CA ARG A 84 31.66 -1.51 0.21
C ARG A 84 30.64 -2.53 0.74
N GLU A 85 30.87 -3.05 1.94
CA GLU A 85 29.91 -3.84 2.70
C GLU A 85 28.75 -2.90 3.04
N GLN A 86 27.82 -2.73 2.10
CA GLN A 86 26.58 -1.98 2.35
C GLN A 86 25.69 -2.89 3.18
N ALA A 87 25.82 -2.80 4.50
CA ALA A 87 24.86 -3.36 5.42
C ALA A 87 23.52 -2.61 5.26
N ARG A 88 22.45 -3.36 5.04
CA ARG A 88 21.09 -2.83 4.92
C ARG A 88 20.25 -3.37 6.07
N GLU A 89 19.57 -2.49 6.80
CA GLU A 89 18.65 -2.93 7.84
C GLU A 89 17.36 -3.53 7.25
N ILE A 90 17.04 -4.73 7.70
CA ILE A 90 15.78 -5.42 7.43
C ILE A 90 14.85 -5.35 8.65
N PRO A 91 13.53 -5.56 8.49
CA PRO A 91 12.61 -5.58 9.62
C PRO A 91 13.02 -6.63 10.67
N GLY A 92 13.06 -6.21 11.93
CA GLY A 92 13.55 -7.02 13.05
C GLY A 92 14.22 -6.16 14.12
N VAL A 93 14.01 -6.55 15.38
CA VAL A 93 14.55 -5.84 16.54
C VAL A 93 15.13 -6.88 17.51
N SER A 94 16.36 -6.65 17.96
CA SER A 94 17.03 -7.49 18.95
C SER A 94 16.39 -7.29 20.33
N PRO A 95 16.15 -8.37 21.11
CA PRO A 95 15.67 -8.26 22.49
C PRO A 95 16.54 -7.38 23.40
N ALA A 96 17.81 -7.17 23.04
CA ALA A 96 18.71 -6.28 23.77
C ALA A 96 18.17 -4.85 23.91
N ILE A 97 17.31 -4.40 22.98
CA ILE A 97 16.69 -3.07 23.05
C ILE A 97 15.86 -2.89 24.32
N ILE A 98 15.27 -3.97 24.85
CA ILE A 98 14.37 -3.96 26.01
C ILE A 98 15.03 -3.29 27.23
N THR A 99 16.35 -3.48 27.39
CA THR A 99 17.14 -2.84 28.46
C THR A 99 17.08 -1.31 28.43
N ARG A 100 16.88 -0.71 27.25
CA ARG A 100 16.74 0.74 27.07
C ARG A 100 15.30 1.22 27.24
N LEU A 101 14.32 0.32 27.15
CA LEU A 101 12.89 0.66 27.12
C LEU A 101 12.25 0.58 28.51
N LEU A 102 12.53 -0.50 29.25
CA LEU A 102 11.82 -0.82 30.49
C LEU A 102 11.89 0.28 31.55
N HIS A 103 12.99 1.04 31.60
CA HIS A 103 13.17 2.09 32.60
C HIS A 103 12.32 3.34 32.31
N ASN A 104 11.92 3.57 31.06
CA ASN A 104 11.33 4.83 30.61
C ASN A 104 10.00 4.64 29.88
N SER A 105 9.42 3.44 29.89
CA SER A 105 8.22 3.13 29.13
C SER A 105 7.34 2.14 29.89
N ILE A 106 6.04 2.48 29.95
CA ILE A 106 5.01 1.62 30.53
C ILE A 106 4.16 1.13 29.36
N PHE A 107 4.03 -0.19 29.24
CA PHE A 107 3.12 -0.81 28.28
C PHE A 107 1.84 -1.16 29.02
N LEU A 108 0.73 -0.53 28.64
CA LEU A 108 -0.59 -0.84 29.16
C LEU A 108 -1.38 -1.53 28.06
N ASN A 109 -1.91 -2.71 28.33
CA ASN A 109 -2.92 -3.32 27.48
C ASN A 109 -4.32 -2.95 28.00
N LEU A 110 -5.31 -2.98 27.12
CA LEU A 110 -6.69 -2.70 27.53
C LEU A 110 -7.21 -3.68 28.60
N LYS A 111 -6.73 -4.93 28.57
CA LYS A 111 -7.06 -5.95 29.58
C LYS A 111 -6.59 -5.56 30.99
N ASP A 112 -5.52 -4.77 31.08
CA ASP A 112 -4.94 -4.33 32.36
C ASP A 112 -5.75 -3.17 32.98
N LEU A 113 -6.60 -2.51 32.18
CA LEU A 113 -7.45 -1.40 32.61
C LEU A 113 -8.78 -1.86 33.24
N GLY A 114 -9.07 -3.16 33.25
CA GLY A 114 -10.33 -3.71 33.79
C GLY A 114 -11.57 -3.30 32.99
N VAL A 115 -11.41 -2.81 31.76
CA VAL A 115 -12.51 -2.43 30.88
C VAL A 115 -13.00 -3.68 30.15
N GLU A 116 -14.24 -4.10 30.43
CA GLU A 116 -14.91 -5.14 29.66
C GLU A 116 -15.29 -4.60 28.29
N LEU A 117 -14.46 -4.88 27.28
CA LEU A 117 -14.83 -4.65 25.89
C LEU A 117 -15.66 -5.81 25.35
N PRO A 118 -16.58 -5.55 24.41
CA PRO A 118 -17.18 -6.58 23.58
C PRO A 118 -16.10 -7.46 22.90
N PRO A 119 -16.39 -8.74 22.64
CA PRO A 119 -15.43 -9.62 21.96
C PRO A 119 -15.10 -9.09 20.56
N TYR A 120 -13.82 -9.00 20.25
CA TYR A 120 -13.31 -8.63 18.93
C TYR A 120 -13.06 -9.90 18.09
N THR A 121 -13.65 -9.95 16.91
CA THR A 121 -13.50 -11.07 15.95
C THR A 121 -13.07 -10.53 14.59
N GLU A 122 -12.03 -11.13 14.02
CA GLU A 122 -11.61 -10.86 12.64
C GLU A 122 -12.01 -12.02 11.73
N GLU A 123 -12.70 -11.72 10.64
CA GLU A 123 -13.10 -12.69 9.63
C GLU A 123 -12.60 -12.23 8.26
N VAL A 124 -12.04 -13.16 7.49
CA VAL A 124 -11.64 -12.93 6.11
C VAL A 124 -12.68 -13.57 5.21
N VAL A 125 -13.34 -12.75 4.38
CA VAL A 125 -14.31 -13.23 3.40
C VAL A 125 -13.65 -13.30 2.04
N GLU A 126 -13.49 -14.52 1.54
CA GLU A 126 -13.04 -14.78 0.18
C GLU A 126 -14.23 -14.70 -0.77
N LEU A 127 -14.05 -13.97 -1.87
CA LEU A 127 -15.09 -13.75 -2.87
C LEU A 127 -14.53 -14.09 -4.25
N ASP A 128 -15.24 -14.97 -4.95
CA ASP A 128 -14.89 -15.33 -6.31
C ASP A 128 -15.29 -14.23 -7.31
N MET A 129 -14.48 -14.09 -8.35
CA MET A 129 -14.83 -13.23 -9.48
C MET A 129 -15.83 -13.95 -10.38
N ASP A 130 -16.81 -13.20 -10.89
CA ASP A 130 -17.68 -13.68 -11.95
C ASP A 130 -16.89 -14.06 -13.21
N SER A 131 -17.48 -14.91 -14.06
CA SER A 131 -16.75 -15.48 -15.19
C SER A 131 -16.16 -14.44 -16.15
N SER A 132 -16.90 -13.36 -16.48
CA SER A 132 -16.43 -12.26 -17.32
C SER A 132 -15.32 -11.46 -16.63
N HIS A 133 -15.52 -11.13 -15.35
CA HIS A 133 -14.55 -10.39 -14.53
C HIS A 133 -13.25 -11.17 -14.39
N GLY A 134 -13.33 -12.46 -14.05
CA GLY A 134 -12.19 -13.34 -13.87
C GLY A 134 -11.45 -13.65 -15.17
N ARG A 135 -12.13 -13.68 -16.33
CA ARG A 135 -11.46 -13.78 -17.64
C ARG A 135 -10.63 -12.53 -17.92
N GLN A 136 -11.25 -11.35 -17.86
CA GLN A 136 -10.56 -10.08 -18.15
C GLN A 136 -9.41 -9.84 -17.17
N TYR A 137 -9.62 -10.09 -15.87
CA TYR A 137 -8.59 -9.94 -14.85
C TYR A 137 -7.40 -10.86 -15.13
N ARG A 138 -7.61 -12.16 -15.37
CA ARG A 138 -6.53 -13.11 -15.63
C ARG A 138 -5.75 -12.78 -16.90
N GLY A 139 -6.42 -12.34 -17.97
CA GLY A 139 -5.76 -11.88 -19.19
C GLY A 139 -4.82 -10.70 -18.94
N MET A 140 -5.35 -9.62 -18.35
CA MET A 140 -4.58 -8.44 -17.97
C MET A 140 -3.41 -8.79 -17.03
N GLU A 141 -3.69 -9.55 -15.98
CA GLU A 141 -2.72 -9.90 -14.94
C GLU A 141 -1.58 -10.74 -15.52
N SER A 142 -1.88 -11.73 -16.37
CA SER A 142 -0.88 -12.57 -17.03
C SER A 142 0.08 -11.75 -17.89
N ILE A 143 -0.45 -10.86 -18.73
CA ILE A 143 0.34 -9.98 -19.62
C ILE A 143 1.25 -9.05 -18.80
N LEU A 144 0.67 -8.36 -17.81
CA LEU A 144 1.42 -7.43 -16.95
C LEU A 144 2.49 -8.15 -16.11
N ARG A 145 2.18 -9.35 -15.59
CA ARG A 145 3.11 -10.18 -14.82
C ARG A 145 4.28 -10.63 -15.69
N HIS A 146 3.99 -11.04 -16.93
CA HIS A 146 5.01 -11.43 -17.90
C HIS A 146 5.98 -10.26 -18.18
N MET A 147 5.45 -9.05 -18.41
CA MET A 147 6.28 -7.85 -18.57
C MET A 147 7.11 -7.54 -17.32
N ALA A 148 6.52 -7.58 -16.13
CA ALA A 148 7.20 -7.30 -14.86
C ALA A 148 8.32 -8.29 -14.54
N ARG A 149 8.20 -9.55 -14.97
CA ARG A 149 9.25 -10.57 -14.83
C ARG A 149 10.47 -10.30 -15.72
N ARG A 150 10.27 -9.69 -16.89
CA ARG A 150 11.35 -9.36 -17.84
C ARG A 150 12.00 -8.01 -17.52
N ASP A 151 11.21 -7.01 -17.14
CA ASP A 151 11.71 -5.68 -16.78
C ASP A 151 11.04 -5.17 -15.49
N GLN A 152 11.86 -4.89 -14.48
CA GLN A 152 11.43 -4.40 -13.17
C GLN A 152 10.66 -3.07 -13.23
N ARG A 153 10.81 -2.30 -14.32
CA ARG A 153 10.07 -1.05 -14.53
C ARG A 153 8.55 -1.25 -14.58
N TYR A 154 8.08 -2.43 -15.00
CA TYR A 154 6.65 -2.76 -15.03
C TYR A 154 6.12 -3.31 -13.71
N LEU A 155 6.97 -3.56 -12.71
CA LEU A 155 6.55 -4.14 -11.43
C LEU A 155 5.49 -3.29 -10.72
N SER A 156 5.69 -1.96 -10.70
CA SER A 156 4.72 -1.04 -10.11
C SER A 156 3.41 -1.01 -10.91
N LEU A 157 3.49 -1.09 -12.24
CA LEU A 157 2.31 -1.09 -13.12
C LEU A 157 1.49 -2.35 -12.87
N TRP A 158 2.13 -3.52 -12.94
CA TRP A 158 1.52 -4.82 -12.66
C TRP A 158 0.85 -4.84 -11.29
N LEU A 159 1.59 -4.47 -10.23
CA LEU A 159 1.07 -4.50 -8.87
C LEU A 159 -0.16 -3.60 -8.74
N GLN A 160 -0.09 -2.35 -9.20
CA GLN A 160 -1.21 -1.40 -9.09
C GLN A 160 -2.47 -1.91 -9.78
N TRP A 161 -2.36 -2.48 -10.99
CA TRP A 161 -3.51 -2.97 -11.75
C TRP A 161 -4.05 -4.30 -11.21
N ALA A 162 -3.18 -5.22 -10.78
CA ALA A 162 -3.59 -6.48 -10.16
C ALA A 162 -4.41 -6.25 -8.88
N LEU A 163 -4.17 -5.14 -8.18
CA LEU A 163 -4.89 -4.75 -6.97
C LEU A 163 -6.13 -3.89 -7.25
N SER A 164 -6.06 -3.00 -8.24
CA SER A 164 -7.14 -2.03 -8.47
C SER A 164 -8.25 -2.58 -9.32
N ARG A 165 -7.93 -3.38 -10.36
CA ARG A 165 -8.93 -3.83 -11.33
C ARG A 165 -10.09 -4.61 -10.71
N PRO A 166 -9.90 -5.47 -9.69
CA PRO A 166 -11.01 -6.14 -9.00
C PRO A 166 -12.06 -5.18 -8.42
N ASN A 167 -11.67 -3.93 -8.11
CA ASN A 167 -12.55 -2.91 -7.55
C ASN A 167 -13.02 -1.89 -8.58
N SER A 168 -12.36 -1.76 -9.74
CA SER A 168 -12.66 -0.76 -10.78
C SER A 168 -13.32 -1.33 -12.04
N ALA A 169 -13.62 -2.63 -12.07
CA ALA A 169 -14.21 -3.31 -13.22
C ALA A 169 -15.62 -2.81 -13.62
N PHE A 170 -16.23 -1.91 -12.86
CA PHE A 170 -17.50 -1.25 -13.20
C PHE A 170 -17.35 -0.10 -14.21
N ARG A 171 -16.12 0.31 -14.54
CA ARG A 171 -15.85 1.37 -15.51
C ARG A 171 -14.77 0.97 -16.51
N ASP A 172 -14.82 1.61 -17.66
CA ASP A 172 -13.78 1.53 -18.66
C ASP A 172 -12.50 2.15 -18.10
N GLU A 173 -11.40 1.42 -18.19
CA GLU A 173 -10.09 1.94 -17.84
C GLU A 173 -9.07 1.53 -18.89
N VAL A 174 -7.97 2.29 -18.98
CA VAL A 174 -6.89 1.99 -19.90
C VAL A 174 -5.61 1.81 -19.09
N VAL A 175 -4.99 0.65 -19.24
CA VAL A 175 -3.65 0.39 -18.71
C VAL A 175 -2.69 1.21 -19.55
N ALA A 176 -2.03 2.20 -18.94
CA ALA A 176 -1.04 3.02 -19.62
C ALA A 176 0.34 2.89 -18.99
N ALA A 177 1.37 2.75 -19.82
CA ALA A 177 2.77 2.80 -19.40
C ALA A 177 3.37 4.20 -19.62
N ASN A 178 4.29 4.58 -18.72
CA ASN A 178 5.03 5.83 -18.85
C ASN A 178 6.24 5.62 -19.78
N HIS A 179 6.22 6.30 -20.94
CA HIS A 179 7.21 6.12 -22.00
C HIS A 179 8.65 6.47 -21.60
N ALA A 180 8.87 7.36 -20.62
CA ALA A 180 10.21 7.74 -20.15
C ALA A 180 11.06 6.55 -19.66
N SER A 181 10.45 5.38 -19.49
CA SER A 181 11.10 4.18 -18.97
C SER A 181 11.06 2.96 -19.91
N VAL A 182 10.41 2.99 -21.08
CA VAL A 182 10.19 1.77 -21.87
C VAL A 182 10.97 1.76 -23.20
N PRO A 183 11.90 0.82 -23.41
CA PRO A 183 12.55 0.63 -24.70
C PRO A 183 11.57 0.09 -25.78
N ILE A 184 11.52 0.74 -26.94
CA ILE A 184 10.59 0.45 -28.06
C ILE A 184 10.67 -1.02 -28.52
N ASN A 185 11.87 -1.59 -28.55
CA ASN A 185 12.14 -2.97 -28.91
C ASN A 185 11.47 -4.00 -27.98
N VAL A 186 11.21 -3.64 -26.72
CA VAL A 186 10.51 -4.52 -25.77
C VAL A 186 9.02 -4.58 -26.08
N LEU A 187 8.40 -3.46 -26.48
CA LEU A 187 6.98 -3.41 -26.88
C LEU A 187 6.75 -4.21 -28.17
N GLU A 188 7.63 -4.06 -29.17
CA GLU A 188 7.54 -4.81 -30.44
C GLU A 188 7.77 -6.31 -30.26
N ALA A 189 8.73 -6.70 -29.42
CA ALA A 189 8.99 -8.10 -29.11
C ALA A 189 7.79 -8.75 -28.39
N LEU A 190 7.19 -8.05 -27.42
CA LEU A 190 6.03 -8.54 -26.68
C LEU A 190 4.81 -8.69 -27.60
N ALA A 191 4.55 -7.71 -28.46
CA ALA A 191 3.42 -7.78 -29.38
C ALA A 191 3.55 -8.94 -30.39
N ARG A 192 4.76 -9.19 -30.89
CA ARG A 192 5.05 -10.35 -31.76
C ARG A 192 4.83 -11.67 -31.03
N GLU A 193 5.34 -11.79 -29.81
CA GLU A 193 5.21 -13.01 -29.00
C GLU A 193 3.76 -13.27 -28.58
N MET A 194 2.96 -12.22 -28.34
CA MET A 194 1.52 -12.36 -28.09
C MET A 194 0.79 -12.87 -29.34
N LEU A 195 1.11 -12.34 -30.53
CA LEU A 195 0.52 -12.79 -31.79
C LEU A 195 0.94 -14.22 -32.17
N GLU A 196 2.16 -14.63 -31.83
CA GLU A 196 2.69 -15.98 -32.10
C GLU A 196 2.09 -17.05 -31.18
N ASN A 197 1.77 -16.70 -29.92
CA ASN A 197 1.19 -17.64 -28.95
C ASN A 197 -0.35 -17.65 -28.95
N THR A 198 -1.01 -16.85 -29.78
CA THR A 198 -2.48 -16.80 -29.83
C THR A 198 -3.02 -18.09 -30.43
N THR A 199 -3.57 -18.98 -29.60
CA THR A 199 -4.58 -19.95 -30.07
C THR A 199 -5.83 -19.14 -30.42
N THR A 200 -6.05 -19.00 -31.72
CA THR A 200 -7.15 -18.31 -32.40
C THR A 200 -8.44 -18.27 -31.57
N GLU A 201 -8.96 -17.04 -31.35
CA GLU A 201 -10.29 -16.70 -30.77
C GLU A 201 -10.37 -16.01 -29.38
N ASP A 202 -9.30 -15.42 -28.81
CA ASP A 202 -9.48 -14.41 -27.74
C ASP A 202 -9.37 -12.97 -28.29
N PRO A 203 -10.49 -12.22 -28.39
CA PRO A 203 -10.50 -10.84 -28.90
C PRO A 203 -9.62 -9.91 -28.08
N LEU A 204 -9.43 -10.19 -26.79
CA LEU A 204 -8.64 -9.36 -25.87
C LEU A 204 -7.15 -9.45 -26.16
N GLU A 205 -6.64 -10.64 -26.47
CA GLU A 205 -5.21 -10.86 -26.78
C GLU A 205 -4.83 -10.23 -28.13
N THR A 206 -5.71 -10.40 -29.12
CA THR A 206 -5.52 -9.81 -30.46
C THR A 206 -5.55 -8.29 -30.39
N HIS A 207 -6.51 -7.72 -29.65
CA HIS A 207 -6.62 -6.28 -29.47
C HIS A 207 -5.42 -5.71 -28.69
N ALA A 208 -5.01 -6.37 -27.61
CA ALA A 208 -3.83 -5.97 -26.83
C ALA A 208 -2.55 -5.97 -27.68
N ALA A 209 -2.35 -6.98 -28.53
CA ALA A 209 -1.20 -7.02 -29.43
C ALA A 209 -1.21 -5.88 -30.47
N GLN A 210 -2.38 -5.55 -31.04
CA GLN A 210 -2.54 -4.42 -31.95
C GLN A 210 -2.27 -3.07 -31.24
N THR A 211 -2.81 -2.89 -30.03
CA THR A 211 -2.58 -1.69 -29.21
C THR A 211 -1.09 -1.55 -28.88
N LEU A 212 -0.39 -2.64 -28.55
CA LEU A 212 1.05 -2.62 -28.28
C LEU A 212 1.89 -2.23 -29.51
N LEU A 213 1.49 -2.66 -30.72
CA LEU A 213 2.13 -2.25 -31.97
C LEU A 213 1.89 -0.77 -32.28
N GLU A 214 0.68 -0.28 -32.05
CA GLU A 214 0.33 1.13 -32.23
C GLU A 214 1.06 2.03 -31.21
N ALA A 215 1.12 1.58 -29.95
CA ALA A 215 1.93 2.13 -28.88
C ALA A 215 3.42 2.26 -29.27
N ALA A 216 4.00 1.21 -29.86
CA ALA A 216 5.38 1.21 -30.35
C ALA A 216 5.59 2.21 -31.51
N ARG A 217 4.61 2.35 -32.41
CA ARG A 217 4.66 3.36 -33.49
C ARG A 217 4.58 4.79 -32.96
N LEU A 218 3.65 5.06 -32.03
CA LEU A 218 3.51 6.37 -31.37
C LEU A 218 4.80 6.74 -30.64
N ALA A 219 5.37 5.80 -29.90
CA ALA A 219 6.68 5.91 -29.26
C ALA A 219 7.82 6.30 -30.22
N GLN A 220 7.93 5.62 -31.38
CA GLN A 220 8.92 5.94 -32.42
C GLN A 220 8.75 7.38 -32.95
N SER A 221 7.51 7.80 -33.20
CA SER A 221 7.24 9.16 -33.70
C SER A 221 7.51 10.27 -32.67
N ALA A 222 7.28 10.00 -31.38
CA ALA A 222 7.56 10.93 -30.29
C ALA A 222 9.08 11.05 -30.04
N ALA A 223 9.83 9.95 -30.09
CA ALA A 223 11.29 9.95 -29.96
C ALA A 223 11.98 10.75 -31.09
N ALA A 224 11.41 10.74 -32.30
CA ALA A 224 11.92 11.50 -33.44
C ALA A 224 11.76 13.03 -33.30
N ARG A 225 10.84 13.52 -32.45
CA ARG A 225 10.49 14.95 -32.37
C ARG A 225 11.30 15.80 -31.39
N ARG A 226 12.23 15.23 -30.58
CA ARG A 226 13.08 15.98 -29.61
C ARG A 226 12.30 17.07 -28.83
N GLU A 227 11.06 16.81 -28.43
CA GLU A 227 10.33 17.70 -27.52
C GLU A 227 10.66 17.33 -26.07
N LYS A 228 10.93 18.35 -25.25
CA LYS A 228 11.25 18.25 -23.81
C LYS A 228 10.35 17.24 -23.10
N GLU A 229 10.93 16.18 -22.55
CA GLU A 229 10.35 15.18 -21.61
C GLU A 229 8.83 15.26 -21.41
N THR A 230 8.05 15.05 -22.48
CA THR A 230 6.61 14.90 -22.35
C THR A 230 6.38 13.46 -21.90
N LEU A 231 5.92 13.27 -20.67
CA LEU A 231 5.45 11.98 -20.17
C LEU A 231 4.21 11.56 -20.97
N VAL A 232 4.43 10.95 -22.14
CA VAL A 232 3.34 10.37 -22.94
C VAL A 232 2.95 9.05 -22.28
N LYS A 233 1.73 9.02 -21.75
CA LYS A 233 1.08 7.79 -21.28
C LYS A 233 0.69 6.98 -22.52
N VAL A 234 1.38 5.88 -22.75
CA VAL A 234 1.10 5.00 -23.88
C VAL A 234 0.04 3.99 -23.46
N PRO A 235 -1.14 3.96 -24.10
CA PRO A 235 -2.15 2.94 -23.80
C PRO A 235 -1.59 1.57 -24.21
N LEU A 236 -1.59 0.62 -23.28
CA LEU A 236 -1.15 -0.75 -23.48
C LEU A 236 -2.33 -1.68 -23.76
N MET A 237 -3.39 -1.55 -22.97
CA MET A 237 -4.62 -2.32 -23.16
C MET A 237 -5.82 -1.57 -22.60
N PRO A 238 -6.92 -1.46 -23.36
CA PRO A 238 -8.21 -1.04 -22.81
C PRO A 238 -8.84 -2.18 -22.01
N LEU A 239 -9.53 -1.82 -20.95
CA LEU A 239 -10.25 -2.71 -20.07
C LEU A 239 -11.68 -2.19 -19.97
N GLU A 240 -12.57 -2.77 -20.76
CA GLU A 240 -13.99 -2.41 -20.77
C GLU A 240 -14.67 -2.76 -19.45
N ALA A 241 -15.68 -1.97 -19.08
CA ALA A 241 -16.53 -2.26 -17.94
C ALA A 241 -17.13 -3.67 -18.07
N VAL A 242 -16.98 -4.47 -17.01
CA VAL A 242 -17.47 -5.86 -16.96
C VAL A 242 -18.94 -5.91 -16.57
N VAL A 243 -19.41 -4.87 -15.88
CA VAL A 243 -20.81 -4.68 -15.51
C VAL A 243 -21.31 -3.38 -16.12
N ASP A 244 -22.60 -3.31 -16.39
CA ASP A 244 -23.28 -2.09 -16.77
C ASP A 244 -23.42 -1.13 -15.55
N GLN A 245 -23.98 0.05 -15.78
CA GLN A 245 -24.10 1.08 -14.73
C GLN A 245 -24.90 0.60 -13.52
N PHE A 246 -25.81 -0.37 -13.70
CA PHE A 246 -26.68 -0.92 -12.65
C PHE A 246 -26.22 -2.28 -12.13
N GLY A 247 -25.39 -2.99 -12.86
CA GLY A 247 -24.83 -4.27 -12.46
C GLY A 247 -23.86 -4.11 -11.31
N LEU A 248 -23.79 -5.12 -10.44
CA LEU A 248 -22.96 -5.11 -9.24
C LEU A 248 -21.81 -6.08 -9.41
N LEU A 249 -20.61 -5.66 -9.00
CA LEU A 249 -19.48 -6.57 -8.85
C LEU A 249 -19.71 -7.52 -7.64
N PRO A 250 -19.09 -8.71 -7.59
CA PRO A 250 -19.25 -9.64 -6.47
C PRO A 250 -19.03 -9.01 -5.09
N LYS A 251 -18.01 -8.16 -4.98
CA LYS A 251 -17.71 -7.40 -3.75
C LYS A 251 -18.78 -6.36 -3.40
N GLU A 252 -19.33 -5.69 -4.41
CA GLU A 252 -20.41 -4.69 -4.25
C GLU A 252 -21.71 -5.37 -3.78
N SER A 253 -22.04 -6.52 -4.38
CA SER A 253 -23.18 -7.37 -4.00
C SER A 253 -23.04 -7.88 -2.56
N TRP A 254 -21.86 -8.41 -2.21
CA TRP A 254 -21.60 -8.88 -0.85
C TRP A 254 -21.70 -7.75 0.18
N LEU A 255 -21.04 -6.61 -0.08
CA LEU A 255 -21.06 -5.45 0.81
C LEU A 255 -22.49 -4.94 1.03
N SER A 256 -23.29 -4.87 -0.04
CA SER A 256 -24.69 -4.44 0.04
C SER A 256 -25.51 -5.36 0.93
N SER A 257 -25.43 -6.68 0.70
CA SER A 257 -26.15 -7.67 1.50
C SER A 257 -25.71 -7.65 2.96
N PHE A 258 -24.40 -7.50 3.20
CA PHE A 258 -23.83 -7.42 4.55
C PHE A 258 -24.31 -6.19 5.32
N CYS A 259 -24.19 -5.00 4.72
CA CYS A 259 -24.63 -3.74 5.35
C CYS A 259 -26.15 -3.73 5.60
N LYS A 260 -26.96 -4.32 4.72
CA LYS A 260 -28.40 -4.49 4.97
C LYS A 260 -28.68 -5.37 6.18
N ALA A 261 -27.96 -6.48 6.31
CA ALA A 261 -28.12 -7.40 7.43
C ALA A 261 -27.73 -6.75 8.77
N GLU A 262 -26.65 -5.97 8.78
CA GLU A 262 -26.23 -5.21 9.97
C GLU A 262 -27.23 -4.11 10.33
N LYS A 263 -27.74 -3.36 9.35
CA LYS A 263 -28.82 -2.39 9.55
C LYS A 263 -30.07 -3.03 10.14
N ALA A 264 -30.47 -4.21 9.64
CA ALA A 264 -31.63 -4.94 10.16
C ALA A 264 -31.46 -5.35 11.64
N ARG A 265 -30.23 -5.46 12.12
CA ARG A 265 -29.87 -5.71 13.53
C ARG A 265 -29.69 -4.43 14.35
N GLY A 266 -29.92 -3.26 13.76
CA GLY A 266 -29.69 -1.95 14.40
C GLY A 266 -28.21 -1.58 14.55
N ARG A 267 -27.31 -2.21 13.78
CA ARG A 267 -25.87 -1.96 13.83
C ARG A 267 -25.43 -1.05 12.69
N ARG A 268 -24.46 -0.19 12.97
CA ARG A 268 -23.81 0.67 11.98
C ARG A 268 -22.50 0.07 11.51
N THR A 269 -22.20 0.24 10.22
CA THR A 269 -21.00 -0.34 9.58
C THR A 269 -20.04 0.75 9.13
N LEU A 270 -18.75 0.59 9.43
CA LEU A 270 -17.67 1.41 8.92
C LEU A 270 -16.98 0.69 7.77
N VAL A 271 -16.87 1.33 6.61
CA VAL A 271 -16.26 0.75 5.41
C VAL A 271 -14.99 1.51 5.06
N TYR A 272 -13.86 0.82 5.12
CA TYR A 272 -12.56 1.38 4.76
C TYR A 272 -12.21 1.14 3.30
N VAL A 273 -11.89 2.25 2.62
CA VAL A 273 -11.52 2.29 1.20
C VAL A 273 -10.20 3.06 1.05
N ARG A 274 -9.25 2.50 0.31
CA ARG A 274 -7.90 3.08 0.16
C ARG A 274 -7.77 3.92 -1.10
N GLN A 275 -8.41 3.49 -2.19
CA GLN A 275 -8.39 4.18 -3.48
C GLN A 275 -9.26 5.42 -3.44
N THR A 276 -8.62 6.57 -3.25
CA THR A 276 -9.26 7.88 -3.22
C THR A 276 -8.64 8.78 -4.31
N GLY A 277 -9.43 9.64 -4.96
CA GLY A 277 -8.92 10.59 -5.97
C GLY A 277 -9.02 10.09 -7.40
N THR A 278 -7.90 9.85 -8.10
CA THR A 278 -7.93 9.51 -9.55
C THR A 278 -8.55 8.16 -9.87
N ARG A 279 -8.58 7.25 -8.88
CA ARG A 279 -9.27 5.95 -8.97
C ARG A 279 -10.32 5.83 -7.88
N ASP A 280 -11.05 6.91 -7.61
CA ASP A 280 -12.07 6.89 -6.57
C ASP A 280 -13.14 5.82 -6.85
N ILE A 281 -13.50 5.10 -5.80
CA ILE A 281 -14.61 4.13 -5.79
C ILE A 281 -15.63 4.47 -4.69
N GLN A 282 -15.40 5.49 -3.88
CA GLN A 282 -16.25 5.83 -2.74
C GLN A 282 -17.65 6.24 -3.21
N ASP A 283 -17.76 7.09 -4.23
CA ASP A 283 -19.04 7.49 -4.83
C ASP A 283 -19.83 6.28 -5.38
N ARG A 284 -19.13 5.34 -6.02
CA ARG A 284 -19.73 4.11 -6.54
C ARG A 284 -20.31 3.27 -5.41
N LEU A 285 -19.54 3.04 -4.36
CA LEU A 285 -19.97 2.26 -3.19
C LEU A 285 -21.13 2.94 -2.44
N GLU A 286 -21.09 4.27 -2.31
CA GLU A 286 -22.17 5.04 -1.70
C GLU A 286 -23.48 4.86 -2.48
N ASN A 287 -23.42 4.95 -3.82
CA ASN A 287 -24.58 4.74 -4.68
C ASN A 287 -25.11 3.31 -4.60
N VAL A 288 -24.23 2.31 -4.63
CA VAL A 288 -24.59 0.88 -4.49
C VAL A 288 -25.31 0.65 -3.16
N LEU A 289 -24.78 1.16 -2.05
CA LEU A 289 -25.38 1.00 -0.73
C LEU A 289 -26.74 1.72 -0.62
N LYS A 290 -26.85 2.93 -1.17
CA LYS A 290 -28.12 3.68 -1.21
C LYS A 290 -29.20 2.96 -2.02
N GLN A 291 -28.87 2.45 -3.20
CA GLN A 291 -29.78 1.64 -4.02
C GLN A 291 -30.23 0.37 -3.28
N SER A 292 -29.38 -0.13 -2.40
CA SER A 292 -29.67 -1.28 -1.57
C SER A 292 -30.65 -0.95 -0.40
N GLY A 293 -30.93 0.33 -0.12
CA GLY A 293 -31.81 0.77 0.97
C GLY A 293 -31.08 1.13 2.27
N VAL A 294 -29.75 1.28 2.20
CA VAL A 294 -28.87 1.63 3.33
C VAL A 294 -28.45 3.09 3.19
N GLN A 295 -28.53 3.88 4.27
CA GLN A 295 -28.08 5.27 4.28
C GLN A 295 -26.56 5.30 4.41
N ALA A 296 -25.86 5.42 3.29
CA ALA A 296 -24.41 5.53 3.25
C ALA A 296 -23.97 6.98 3.07
N ILE A 297 -22.91 7.37 3.79
CA ILE A 297 -22.23 8.66 3.66
C ILE A 297 -20.73 8.45 3.47
N THR A 298 -20.07 9.37 2.77
CA THR A 298 -18.63 9.33 2.57
C THR A 298 -17.91 10.48 3.27
N LEU A 299 -16.94 10.16 4.12
CA LEU A 299 -16.03 11.15 4.70
C LEU A 299 -14.81 11.34 3.79
N TYR A 300 -14.80 12.47 3.08
CA TYR A 300 -13.73 12.89 2.18
C TYR A 300 -12.56 13.56 2.91
N GLY A 301 -11.36 13.46 2.33
CA GLY A 301 -10.16 14.14 2.85
C GLY A 301 -10.23 15.68 2.81
N SER A 302 -11.15 16.25 2.02
CA SER A 302 -11.44 17.68 1.98
C SER A 302 -12.04 18.21 3.28
N VAL A 303 -12.64 17.35 4.11
CA VAL A 303 -13.16 17.73 5.42
C VAL A 303 -12.01 17.98 6.38
N ASN A 304 -11.96 19.20 6.92
CA ASN A 304 -10.93 19.64 7.86
C ASN A 304 -10.88 18.72 9.09
N PRO A 305 -9.71 18.20 9.49
CA PRO A 305 -9.55 17.29 10.63
C PRO A 305 -10.30 17.73 11.90
N ARG A 306 -10.26 19.02 12.26
CA ARG A 306 -10.91 19.55 13.47
C ARG A 306 -12.44 19.53 13.43
N ARG A 307 -13.02 19.36 12.25
CA ARG A 307 -14.47 19.33 12.04
C ARG A 307 -14.99 17.92 11.78
N ARG A 308 -14.11 16.91 11.69
CA ARG A 308 -14.52 15.54 11.31
C ARG A 308 -15.42 14.91 12.37
N GLU A 309 -15.10 15.04 13.65
CA GLU A 309 -15.95 14.53 14.74
C GLU A 309 -17.36 15.12 14.65
N ARG A 310 -17.46 16.46 14.68
CA ARG A 310 -18.75 17.15 14.55
C ARG A 310 -19.47 16.79 13.25
N TRP A 311 -18.75 16.64 12.15
CA TRP A 311 -19.36 16.23 10.88
C TRP A 311 -19.97 14.83 10.99
N ILE A 312 -19.33 13.88 11.68
CA ILE A 312 -19.87 12.54 11.91
C ILE A 312 -21.09 12.60 12.83
N GLU A 313 -21.04 13.40 13.90
CA GLU A 313 -22.18 13.63 14.80
C GLU A 313 -23.39 14.23 14.06
N ASP A 314 -23.16 15.21 13.18
CA ASP A 314 -24.21 15.82 12.36
C ASP A 314 -24.85 14.81 11.37
N HIS A 315 -24.18 13.68 11.10
CA HIS A 315 -24.65 12.61 10.20
C HIS A 315 -25.00 11.31 10.95
N ASP A 316 -25.48 11.42 12.19
CA ASP A 316 -25.91 10.27 13.00
C ASP A 316 -27.00 9.40 12.35
N TYR A 317 -27.73 9.93 11.38
CA TYR A 317 -28.72 9.16 10.61
C TYR A 317 -28.12 8.10 9.68
N ALA A 318 -26.80 8.11 9.44
CA ALA A 318 -26.15 7.20 8.52
C ALA A 318 -25.98 5.79 9.11
N ASP A 319 -26.39 4.80 8.34
CA ASP A 319 -26.20 3.38 8.66
C ASP A 319 -24.74 2.96 8.36
N VAL A 320 -24.13 3.57 7.34
CA VAL A 320 -22.79 3.22 6.85
C VAL A 320 -21.95 4.46 6.63
N LEU A 321 -20.72 4.46 7.18
CA LEU A 321 -19.70 5.46 6.91
C LEU A 321 -18.61 4.87 6.02
N ILE A 322 -18.39 5.46 4.84
CA ILE A 322 -17.30 5.13 3.94
C ILE A 322 -16.16 6.13 4.18
N THR A 323 -14.96 5.65 4.47
CA THR A 323 -13.83 6.56 4.65
C THR A 323 -12.49 5.90 4.31
N ASN A 324 -11.47 6.72 4.10
CA ASN A 324 -10.10 6.23 4.01
C ASN A 324 -9.55 6.02 5.42
N PRO A 325 -8.98 4.85 5.74
CA PRO A 325 -8.43 4.58 7.07
C PRO A 325 -7.40 5.63 7.50
N ARG A 326 -6.70 6.29 6.56
CA ARG A 326 -5.78 7.40 6.85
C ARG A 326 -6.43 8.65 7.44
N LEU A 327 -7.73 8.86 7.22
CA LEU A 327 -8.45 10.03 7.71
C LEU A 327 -8.87 9.89 9.18
N VAL A 328 -8.87 8.67 9.70
CA VAL A 328 -9.35 8.32 11.05
C VAL A 328 -8.26 7.81 11.98
N GLN A 329 -7.01 7.70 11.50
CA GLN A 329 -5.86 7.17 12.25
C GLN A 329 -5.57 7.83 13.60
N THR A 330 -6.02 9.06 13.84
CA THR A 330 -5.74 9.76 15.09
C THR A 330 -6.90 10.62 15.53
N GLY A 331 -7.45 10.34 16.71
CA GLY A 331 -8.33 11.25 17.45
C GLY A 331 -9.72 11.43 16.85
N LEU A 332 -10.29 10.36 16.30
CA LEU A 332 -11.70 10.30 15.92
C LEU A 332 -12.35 9.15 16.68
N ASP A 333 -13.36 9.45 17.48
CA ASP A 333 -14.15 8.43 18.16
C ASP A 333 -15.22 7.87 17.20
N LEU A 334 -15.11 6.57 16.91
CA LEU A 334 -16.01 5.84 16.02
C LEU A 334 -16.71 4.67 16.74
N VAL A 335 -16.81 4.71 18.07
CA VAL A 335 -17.41 3.64 18.88
C VAL A 335 -18.88 3.38 18.52
N SER A 336 -19.56 4.32 17.86
CA SER A 336 -20.93 4.13 17.33
C SER A 336 -21.01 3.13 16.17
N PHE A 337 -19.90 2.81 15.52
CA PHE A 337 -19.82 1.80 14.46
C PHE A 337 -19.45 0.44 15.06
N HIS A 338 -20.33 -0.54 14.87
CA HIS A 338 -20.23 -1.84 15.53
C HIS A 338 -19.41 -2.84 14.71
N THR A 339 -19.36 -2.62 13.40
CA THR A 339 -18.77 -3.54 12.44
C THR A 339 -17.88 -2.77 11.48
N VAL A 340 -16.67 -3.26 11.25
CA VAL A 340 -15.68 -2.63 10.38
C VAL A 340 -15.39 -3.55 9.20
N VAL A 341 -15.54 -3.03 7.98
CA VAL A 341 -15.26 -3.75 6.74
C VAL A 341 -14.08 -3.09 6.03
N PHE A 342 -12.96 -3.81 5.92
CA PHE A 342 -11.85 -3.42 5.06
C PHE A 342 -12.15 -3.85 3.62
N TYR A 343 -12.75 -2.94 2.84
CA TYR A 343 -13.06 -3.24 1.44
C TYR A 343 -11.80 -3.41 0.59
N GLU A 344 -10.72 -2.71 0.95
CA GLU A 344 -9.40 -2.86 0.34
C GLU A 344 -8.34 -3.16 1.40
N PRO A 345 -7.38 -4.07 1.12
CA PRO A 345 -6.32 -4.37 2.07
C PRO A 345 -5.37 -3.18 2.22
N GLU A 346 -5.00 -2.86 3.47
CA GLU A 346 -3.94 -1.90 3.80
C GLU A 346 -2.61 -2.66 3.98
N TYR A 347 -1.53 -2.17 3.35
CA TYR A 347 -0.21 -2.83 3.41
C TYR A 347 0.48 -2.74 4.77
N SER A 348 0.04 -1.80 5.60
CA SER A 348 0.62 -1.56 6.92
C SER A 348 -0.29 -2.12 7.98
N LEU A 349 0.14 -3.22 8.60
CA LEU A 349 -0.55 -3.81 9.76
C LEU A 349 -0.72 -2.79 10.89
N VAL A 350 0.31 -1.96 11.15
CA VAL A 350 0.25 -0.89 12.15
C VAL A 350 -0.90 0.08 11.88
N ARG A 351 -1.10 0.47 10.61
CA ARG A 351 -2.18 1.38 10.24
C ARG A 351 -3.55 0.72 10.29
N ARG A 352 -3.62 -0.58 9.98
CA ARG A 352 -4.85 -1.36 10.11
C ARG A 352 -5.27 -1.56 11.56
N MET A 353 -4.32 -1.61 12.50
CA MET A 353 -4.63 -1.71 13.92
C MET A 353 -4.98 -0.35 14.56
N ALA A 354 -4.49 0.75 13.97
CA ALA A 354 -4.74 2.10 14.47
C ALA A 354 -6.07 2.71 13.98
N ALA A 355 -6.56 2.25 12.82
CA ALA A 355 -7.87 2.58 12.28
C ALA A 355 -8.85 1.49 12.72
#